data_AF-A0A662RS26-F1
#
_entry.id   AF-A0A662RS26-F1
#
_cell.length_a   1.000
_cell.length_b   1.000
_cell.length_c   1.000
_cell.angle_alpha   90.00
_cell.angle_beta   90.00
_cell.angle_gamma   90.00
#
_symmetry.space_group_name_H-M   'P 1'
#
loop_
_entity.id
_entity.type
_entity.pdbx_description
1 polymer ?
#
loop_
_entity_poly.entity_id
_entity_poly.type
_entity_poly.pdbx_seq_one_letter_code
_entity_poly.pdbx_strand_id
1 'polypeptide(L)'
;MTNTPQTRIAMPVSEKIGLAIALTIAIILIGYSFFSFLIDLILTSDWYGIVIDLIFLAIGISLGLFSIRIYKKSVYYESLVSSAFDKGIYTRLEPVLRKVAEASAEMEDLEGRLNRIDRKVQTVIDEHVKAEKSPEVERMVAPGTSMSFVIKTIFLTIVTMSGFMFMIATSLGAVHFATLLFYILWWVLISSEFKLFNNTAAWAMVFVPILLVPVGFMILDAFLEINNVIALFYAILALYAFLYFSWAVYETKGTLPFSLDLGKYIKIKLR
;
A
#
# COMPACT_ATOMS: atom_id res chain seq x y z
N MET A 1 13.56 19.59 7.77
CA MET A 1 13.92 18.43 8.62
C MET A 1 12.63 17.68 8.95
N THR A 2 12.30 16.68 8.15
CA THR A 2 11.10 15.85 8.34
C THR A 2 11.54 14.40 8.24
N ASN A 3 11.45 13.70 9.38
CA ASN A 3 11.85 12.31 9.54
C ASN A 3 10.96 11.43 8.66
N THR A 4 11.51 10.92 7.55
CA THR A 4 10.91 9.80 6.82
C THR A 4 11.24 8.50 7.55
N PRO A 5 10.28 7.58 7.72
CA PRO A 5 10.54 6.31 8.37
C PRO A 5 11.38 5.47 7.41
N GLN A 6 12.69 5.39 7.70
CA GLN A 6 13.52 4.32 7.21
C GLN A 6 12.84 3.01 7.58
N THR A 7 12.38 2.24 6.60
CA THR A 7 12.01 0.83 6.79
C THR A 7 13.28 0.06 7.12
N ARG A 8 13.77 0.26 8.35
CA ARG A 8 14.69 -0.65 9.00
C ARG A 8 14.01 -2.00 8.95
N ILE A 9 14.71 -3.03 8.48
CA ILE A 9 14.37 -4.41 8.79
C ILE A 9 14.70 -4.59 10.28
N ALA A 10 13.95 -3.88 11.11
CA ALA A 10 13.96 -3.98 12.55
C ALA A 10 12.80 -4.92 12.86
N MET A 11 13.07 -5.91 13.71
CA MET A 11 12.02 -6.80 14.23
C MET A 11 10.82 -5.94 14.66
N PRO A 12 9.61 -6.25 14.16
CA PRO A 12 8.43 -5.44 14.43
C PRO A 12 8.26 -5.28 15.93
N VAL A 13 7.81 -4.09 16.36
CA VAL A 13 7.74 -3.73 17.78
C VAL A 13 6.92 -4.76 18.58
N SER A 14 5.91 -5.36 17.95
CA SER A 14 5.11 -6.47 18.49
C SER A 14 5.94 -7.72 18.80
N GLU A 15 6.88 -8.12 17.93
CA GLU A 15 7.76 -9.28 18.16
C GLU A 15 8.80 -8.99 19.24
N LYS A 16 9.33 -7.76 19.30
CA LYS A 16 10.25 -7.34 20.39
C LYS A 16 9.56 -7.38 21.75
N ILE A 17 8.32 -6.90 21.82
CA ILE A 17 7.49 -6.95 23.04
C ILE A 17 7.13 -8.40 23.38
N GLY A 18 6.76 -9.22 22.40
CA GLY A 18 6.46 -10.64 22.59
C GLY A 18 7.64 -11.43 23.14
N LEU A 19 8.84 -11.21 22.60
CA LEU A 19 10.08 -11.84 23.11
C LEU A 19 10.45 -11.36 24.51
N ALA A 20 10.26 -10.07 24.83
CA ALA A 20 10.51 -9.54 26.17
C ALA A 20 9.55 -10.15 27.21
N ILE A 21 8.27 -10.31 26.85
CA ILE A 21 7.26 -10.95 27.70
C ILE A 21 7.60 -12.43 27.88
N ALA A 22 7.92 -13.16 26.80
CA ALA A 22 8.28 -14.57 26.85
C ALA A 22 9.51 -14.83 27.72
N LEU A 23 10.53 -13.97 27.65
CA LEU A 23 11.72 -14.05 28.48
C LEU A 23 11.43 -13.75 29.96
N THR A 24 10.56 -12.77 30.23
CA THR A 24 10.11 -12.44 31.59
C THR A 24 9.34 -13.61 32.21
N ILE A 25 8.44 -14.24 31.44
CA ILE A 25 7.69 -15.43 31.87
C ILE A 25 8.65 -16.60 32.14
N ALA A 26 9.64 -16.83 31.27
CA ALA A 26 10.64 -17.87 31.47
C ALA A 26 11.45 -17.69 32.76
N ILE A 27 11.87 -16.45 33.07
CA ILE A 27 12.61 -16.14 34.31
C ILE A 27 11.75 -16.40 35.55
N ILE A 28 10.48 -15.96 35.53
CA ILE A 28 9.55 -16.17 36.63
C ILE A 28 9.29 -17.68 36.84
N LEU A 29 9.08 -18.42 35.75
CA LEU A 29 8.84 -19.86 35.79
C LEU A 29 10.05 -20.62 36.34
N ILE A 30 11.27 -20.30 35.87
CA ILE A 30 12.51 -20.89 36.40
C ILE A 30 12.66 -20.59 37.89
N GLY A 31 12.43 -19.34 38.30
CA GLY A 31 12.54 -18.94 39.70
C GLY A 31 11.56 -19.68 40.61
N TYR A 32 10.29 -19.78 40.19
CA TYR A 32 9.26 -20.45 40.96
C TYR A 32 9.47 -21.97 41.03
N SER A 33 9.78 -22.62 39.90
CA SER A 33 10.04 -24.05 39.86
C SER A 33 11.34 -24.43 40.59
N PHE A 34 12.37 -23.58 40.56
CA PHE A 34 13.58 -23.83 41.34
C PHE A 34 13.35 -23.69 42.85
N PHE A 35 12.53 -22.72 43.26
CA PHE A 35 12.16 -22.52 44.66
C PHE A 35 11.27 -23.66 45.18
N SER A 36 10.28 -24.08 44.38
CA SER A 36 9.43 -25.24 44.68
C SER A 36 10.26 -26.51 44.80
N PHE A 37 11.18 -26.75 43.84
CA PHE A 37 12.08 -27.89 43.87
C PHE A 37 12.95 -27.94 45.14
N LEU A 38 13.46 -26.78 45.58
CA LEU A 38 14.25 -26.68 46.82
C LEU A 38 13.42 -27.02 48.06
N ILE A 39 12.16 -26.58 48.12
CA ILE A 39 11.25 -26.90 49.23
C ILE A 39 10.94 -28.39 49.23
N ASP A 40 10.57 -28.95 48.08
CA ASP A 40 10.18 -30.36 47.96
C ASP A 40 11.34 -31.32 48.20
N LEU A 41 12.57 -30.90 47.87
CA LEU A 41 13.78 -31.68 48.13
C LEU A 41 14.20 -31.65 49.60
N ILE A 42 14.07 -30.51 50.29
CA ILE A 42 14.63 -30.29 51.64
C ILE A 42 13.61 -30.52 52.77
N LEU A 43 12.35 -30.09 52.60
CA LEU A 43 11.37 -30.09 53.69
C LEU A 43 10.40 -31.28 53.66
N THR A 44 9.85 -31.64 52.50
CA THR A 44 8.71 -32.57 52.39
C THR A 44 9.08 -33.91 51.77
N SER A 45 10.16 -33.97 50.97
CA SER A 45 10.65 -35.17 50.28
C SER A 45 9.56 -35.92 49.50
N ASP A 46 8.65 -35.16 48.88
CA ASP A 46 7.63 -35.72 47.99
C ASP A 46 8.24 -35.99 46.61
N TRP A 47 8.42 -37.27 46.31
CA TRP A 47 8.98 -37.71 45.03
C TRP A 47 8.15 -37.24 43.82
N TYR A 48 6.83 -37.05 43.99
CA TYR A 48 5.96 -36.63 42.90
C TYR A 48 6.11 -35.13 42.60
N GLY A 49 6.25 -34.29 43.63
CA GLY A 49 6.51 -32.85 43.51
C GLY A 49 7.85 -32.55 42.84
N ILE A 50 8.90 -33.27 43.25
CA ILE A 50 10.25 -33.16 42.67
C ILE A 50 10.26 -33.43 41.16
N VAL A 51 9.51 -34.44 40.69
CA VAL A 51 9.43 -34.78 39.26
C VAL A 51 8.69 -33.70 38.48
N ILE A 52 7.60 -33.17 39.02
CA ILE A 52 6.82 -32.10 38.40
C ILE A 52 7.66 -30.82 38.28
N ASP A 53 8.36 -30.45 39.33
CA ASP A 53 9.21 -29.26 39.35
C ASP A 53 10.39 -29.38 38.37
N LEU A 54 10.97 -30.57 38.22
CA LEU A 54 12.00 -30.84 37.22
C LEU A 54 11.50 -30.62 35.78
N ILE A 55 10.25 -31.02 35.49
CA ILE A 55 9.62 -30.82 34.18
C ILE A 55 9.38 -29.33 33.91
N PHE A 56 8.82 -28.60 34.87
CA PHE A 56 8.60 -27.17 34.72
C PHE A 56 9.90 -26.37 34.59
N LEU A 57 10.95 -26.79 35.30
CA LEU A 57 12.29 -26.21 35.20
C LEU A 57 12.90 -26.48 33.80
N ALA A 58 12.76 -27.69 33.26
CA ALA A 58 13.19 -28.01 31.91
C ALA A 58 12.46 -27.17 30.83
N ILE A 59 11.15 -26.98 31.00
CA ILE A 59 10.34 -26.13 30.13
C ILE A 59 10.82 -24.67 30.22
N GLY A 60 11.00 -24.13 31.43
CA GLY A 60 11.47 -22.76 31.64
C GLY A 60 12.84 -22.49 31.03
N ILE A 61 13.81 -23.40 31.22
CA ILE A 61 15.15 -23.30 30.61
C ILE A 61 15.07 -23.33 29.09
N SER A 62 14.28 -24.25 28.51
CA SER A 62 14.11 -24.35 27.05
C SER A 62 13.53 -23.07 26.46
N LEU A 63 12.50 -22.50 27.09
CA LEU A 63 11.83 -21.27 26.68
C LEU A 63 12.74 -20.04 26.78
N GLY A 64 13.57 -19.97 27.84
CA GLY A 64 14.60 -18.94 28.01
C GLY A 64 15.69 -19.03 26.94
N LEU A 65 16.23 -20.22 26.68
CA LEU A 65 17.25 -20.44 25.65
C LEU A 65 16.75 -20.11 24.24
N PHE A 66 15.52 -20.50 23.90
CA PHE A 66 14.90 -20.16 22.61
C PHE A 66 14.73 -18.65 22.44
N SER A 67 14.23 -17.97 23.47
CA SER A 67 14.02 -16.52 23.44
C SER A 67 15.34 -15.77 23.24
N ILE A 68 16.40 -16.16 23.95
CA ILE A 68 17.75 -15.57 23.79
C ILE A 68 18.31 -15.85 22.40
N ARG A 69 18.14 -17.07 21.87
CA ARG A 69 18.65 -17.45 20.54
C ARG A 69 17.99 -16.64 19.42
N ILE A 70 16.68 -16.45 19.49
CA ILE A 70 15.92 -15.65 18.51
C ILE A 70 16.32 -14.17 18.61
N TYR A 71 16.46 -13.65 19.84
CA TYR A 71 16.92 -12.28 20.05
C TYR A 71 18.31 -12.02 19.47
N LYS A 72 19.29 -12.90 19.75
CA LYS A 72 20.66 -12.79 19.17
C LYS A 72 20.65 -12.87 17.65
N LYS A 73 19.87 -13.80 17.08
CA LYS A 73 19.74 -13.96 15.63
C LYS A 73 19.17 -12.69 14.99
N SER A 74 18.16 -12.07 15.59
CA SER A 74 17.58 -10.81 15.11
C SER A 74 18.57 -9.65 15.14
N VAL A 75 19.31 -9.47 16.23
CA VAL A 75 20.30 -8.39 16.35
C VAL A 75 21.44 -8.57 15.36
N TYR A 76 21.85 -9.81 15.10
CA TYR A 76 22.88 -10.13 14.12
C TYR A 76 22.44 -9.78 12.69
N TYR A 77 21.19 -10.07 12.30
CA TYR A 77 20.68 -9.67 10.99
C TYR A 77 20.51 -8.15 10.87
N GLU A 78 20.08 -7.45 11.93
CA GLU A 78 20.00 -5.98 11.93
C GLU A 78 21.39 -5.35 11.73
N SER A 79 22.44 -5.91 12.36
CA SER A 79 23.83 -5.48 12.19
C SER A 79 24.39 -5.78 10.79
N LEU A 80 24.10 -6.96 10.23
CA LEU A 80 24.51 -7.31 8.86
C LEU A 80 23.83 -6.44 7.81
N VAL A 81 22.54 -6.14 7.99
CA VAL A 81 21.77 -5.27 7.10
C VAL A 81 22.31 -3.84 7.18
N SER A 82 22.54 -3.29 8.38
CA SER A 82 23.13 -1.96 8.54
C SER A 82 24.53 -1.88 7.93
N SER A 83 25.37 -2.89 8.14
CA SER A 83 26.72 -2.93 7.58
C SER A 83 26.70 -3.06 6.05
N ALA A 84 25.81 -3.87 5.48
CA ALA A 84 25.62 -3.97 4.04
C ALA A 84 25.07 -2.67 3.44
N PHE A 85 24.22 -1.96 4.17
CA PHE A 85 23.66 -0.68 3.74
C PHE A 85 24.72 0.42 3.73
N ASP A 86 25.50 0.58 4.80
CA ASP A 86 26.55 1.62 4.88
C ASP A 86 27.69 1.36 3.89
N LYS A 87 28.16 0.11 3.77
CA LYS A 87 29.32 -0.21 2.94
C LYS A 87 28.97 -0.34 1.46
N GLY A 88 27.79 -0.86 1.13
CA GLY A 88 27.41 -1.24 -0.24
C GLY A 88 26.41 -0.31 -0.91
N ILE A 89 25.42 0.19 -0.17
CA ILE A 89 24.30 0.95 -0.73
C ILE A 89 24.50 2.45 -0.56
N TYR A 90 24.92 2.92 0.62
CA TYR A 90 25.09 4.34 0.91
C TYR A 90 26.19 4.98 0.06
N THR A 91 27.35 4.32 -0.08
CA THR A 91 28.45 4.77 -0.97
C THR A 91 28.05 4.91 -2.44
N ARG A 92 27.03 4.15 -2.88
CA ARG A 92 26.47 4.23 -4.24
C ARG A 92 25.30 5.20 -4.34
N LEU A 93 24.54 5.40 -3.26
CA LEU A 93 23.43 6.35 -3.21
C LEU A 93 23.88 7.78 -2.96
N GLU A 94 24.97 8.00 -2.23
CA GLU A 94 25.53 9.33 -1.95
C GLU A 94 25.74 10.19 -3.21
N PRO A 95 26.39 9.69 -4.29
CA PRO A 95 26.52 10.49 -5.52
C PRO A 95 25.17 10.73 -6.22
N VAL A 96 24.19 9.84 -6.04
CA VAL A 96 22.84 10.01 -6.61
C VAL A 96 22.05 11.05 -5.81
N LEU A 97 22.10 11.00 -4.48
CA LEU A 97 21.51 11.99 -3.59
C LEU A 97 22.11 13.38 -3.80
N ARG A 98 23.42 13.47 -4.02
CA ARG A 98 24.09 14.73 -4.38
C ARG A 98 23.58 15.26 -5.71
N LYS A 99 23.47 14.42 -6.73
CA LYS A 99 22.89 14.80 -8.03
C LYS A 99 21.42 15.21 -7.93
N VAL A 100 20.62 14.59 -7.06
CA VAL A 100 19.22 14.96 -6.82
C VAL A 100 19.13 16.29 -6.07
N ALA A 101 20.03 16.55 -5.12
CA ALA A 101 20.12 17.84 -4.44
C ALA A 101 20.55 18.96 -5.40
N GLU A 102 21.52 18.70 -6.27
CA GLU A 102 21.93 19.62 -7.35
C GLU A 102 20.77 19.86 -8.33
N ALA A 103 20.08 18.82 -8.79
CA ALA A 103 18.92 18.95 -9.67
C ALA A 103 17.75 19.69 -9.00
N SER A 104 17.57 19.54 -7.69
CA SER A 104 16.53 20.28 -6.94
C SER A 104 16.86 21.77 -6.85
N ALA A 105 18.13 22.14 -6.66
CA ALA A 105 18.57 23.53 -6.72
C ALA A 105 18.47 24.12 -8.14
N GLU A 106 18.76 23.33 -9.17
CA GLU A 106 18.53 23.72 -10.58
C GLU A 106 17.03 23.89 -10.90
N MET A 107 16.16 23.06 -10.32
CA MET A 107 14.70 23.19 -10.44
C MET A 107 14.18 24.47 -9.78
N GLU A 108 14.77 24.91 -8.66
CA GLU A 108 14.43 26.19 -8.01
C GLU A 108 14.78 27.40 -8.90
N ASP A 109 15.95 27.37 -9.57
CA ASP A 109 16.31 28.41 -10.55
C ASP A 109 15.41 28.37 -11.80
N LEU A 110 15.01 27.16 -12.23
CA LEU A 110 14.02 26.94 -13.28
C LEU A 110 12.65 27.49 -12.91
N GLU A 111 12.19 27.30 -11.67
CA GLU A 111 10.94 27.87 -11.15
C GLU A 111 11.01 29.41 -11.17
N GLY A 112 12.14 29.99 -10.77
CA GLY A 112 12.38 31.43 -10.87
C GLY A 112 12.32 31.95 -12.31
N ARG A 113 12.88 31.21 -13.27
CA ARG A 113 12.78 31.52 -14.71
C ARG A 113 11.37 31.32 -15.25
N LEU A 114 10.67 30.27 -14.82
CA LEU A 114 9.30 29.97 -15.20
C LEU A 114 8.37 31.08 -14.71
N ASN A 115 8.50 31.55 -13.46
CA ASN A 115 7.73 32.68 -12.94
C ASN A 115 7.97 33.98 -13.72
N ARG A 116 9.20 34.21 -14.20
CA ARG A 116 9.49 35.36 -15.09
C ARG A 116 8.87 35.19 -16.48
N ILE A 117 8.83 33.97 -17.01
CA ILE A 117 8.16 33.65 -18.27
C ILE A 117 6.66 33.80 -18.09
N ASP A 118 6.08 33.25 -17.03
CA ASP A 118 4.66 33.32 -16.72
C ASP A 118 4.20 34.76 -16.58
N ARG A 119 4.99 35.62 -15.92
CA ARG A 119 4.71 37.06 -15.87
C ARG A 119 4.75 37.72 -17.26
N LYS A 120 5.70 37.36 -18.12
CA LYS A 120 5.79 37.88 -19.49
C LYS A 120 4.65 37.35 -20.37
N VAL A 121 4.32 36.07 -20.23
CA VAL A 121 3.23 35.40 -20.93
C VAL A 121 1.90 35.98 -20.48
N GLN A 122 1.67 36.20 -19.19
CA GLN A 122 0.48 36.87 -18.66
C GLN A 122 0.35 38.30 -19.20
N THR A 123 1.47 39.01 -19.37
CA THR A 123 1.46 40.36 -19.99
C THR A 123 1.09 40.29 -21.48
N VAL A 124 1.62 39.30 -22.22
CA VAL A 124 1.28 39.06 -23.63
C VAL A 124 -0.15 38.54 -23.80
N ILE A 125 -0.63 37.69 -22.88
CA ILE A 125 -2.00 37.20 -22.77
C ILE A 125 -2.92 38.37 -22.43
N ASP A 126 -2.60 39.27 -21.51
CA ASP A 126 -3.46 40.42 -21.22
C ASP A 126 -3.52 41.41 -22.42
N GLU A 127 -2.44 41.52 -23.20
CA GLU A 127 -2.45 42.22 -24.49
C GLU A 127 -3.27 41.49 -25.58
N HIS A 128 -3.25 40.15 -25.63
CA HIS A 128 -3.94 39.33 -26.65
C HIS A 128 -5.37 38.91 -26.26
N VAL A 129 -5.72 38.86 -24.97
CA VAL A 129 -7.07 38.56 -24.44
C VAL A 129 -7.99 39.78 -24.54
N LYS A 130 -7.42 40.99 -24.68
CA LYS A 130 -8.16 42.13 -25.23
C LYS A 130 -8.53 41.96 -26.70
N ALA A 131 -7.87 41.06 -27.43
CA ALA A 131 -8.08 40.83 -28.86
C ALA A 131 -8.79 39.51 -29.20
N GLU A 132 -8.77 38.48 -28.35
CA GLU A 132 -9.25 37.15 -28.77
C GLU A 132 -9.84 36.34 -27.60
N LYS A 133 -11.14 36.56 -27.32
CA LYS A 133 -11.94 35.61 -26.55
C LYS A 133 -12.34 34.46 -27.48
N SER A 134 -11.83 33.26 -27.25
CA SER A 134 -12.33 32.04 -27.91
C SER A 134 -12.37 30.84 -26.95
N PRO A 135 -13.37 29.93 -27.08
CA PRO A 135 -13.84 29.03 -26.03
C PRO A 135 -13.58 27.56 -26.39
N GLU A 136 -12.33 27.09 -26.36
CA GLU A 136 -11.99 25.72 -26.81
C GLU A 136 -11.45 24.78 -25.72
N VAL A 137 -11.19 25.25 -24.50
CA VAL A 137 -10.65 24.41 -23.41
C VAL A 137 -11.72 23.53 -22.74
N GLU A 138 -13.01 23.78 -22.97
CA GLU A 138 -14.12 22.99 -22.39
C GLU A 138 -14.31 21.58 -22.99
N ARG A 139 -13.57 21.20 -24.05
CA ARG A 139 -13.83 19.93 -24.79
C ARG A 139 -12.94 18.74 -24.41
N MET A 140 -11.95 18.89 -23.52
CA MET A 140 -11.09 17.78 -23.08
C MET A 140 -11.56 17.09 -21.79
N VAL A 141 -12.56 17.65 -21.13
CA VAL A 141 -13.17 17.06 -19.94
C VAL A 141 -14.43 16.33 -20.40
N ALA A 142 -14.50 15.02 -20.13
CA ALA A 142 -15.74 14.27 -20.36
C ALA A 142 -16.90 15.05 -19.73
N PRO A 143 -18.02 15.29 -20.44
CA PRO A 143 -19.01 16.29 -20.06
C PRO A 143 -19.41 16.15 -18.59
N GLY A 144 -18.96 17.12 -17.80
CA GLY A 144 -19.17 17.32 -16.36
C GLY A 144 -18.51 16.33 -15.38
N THR A 145 -17.31 15.84 -15.65
CA THR A 145 -16.40 15.44 -14.56
C THR A 145 -15.64 16.66 -14.04
N SER A 146 -15.38 16.73 -12.73
CA SER A 146 -14.61 17.85 -12.18
C SER A 146 -13.11 17.67 -12.47
N MET A 147 -12.36 18.76 -12.64
CA MET A 147 -10.89 18.70 -12.73
C MET A 147 -10.27 18.04 -11.49
N SER A 148 -10.91 18.20 -10.32
CA SER A 148 -10.54 17.53 -9.07
C SER A 148 -10.64 16.01 -9.18
N PHE A 149 -11.66 15.47 -9.87
CA PHE A 149 -11.81 14.04 -10.10
C PHE A 149 -10.72 13.46 -10.98
N VAL A 150 -10.34 14.17 -12.04
CA VAL A 150 -9.24 13.73 -12.92
C VAL A 150 -7.94 13.60 -12.12
N ILE A 151 -7.61 14.60 -11.31
CA ILE A 151 -6.42 14.58 -10.44
C ILE A 151 -6.47 13.40 -9.44
N LYS A 152 -7.61 13.21 -8.76
CA LYS A 152 -7.79 12.10 -7.81
C LYS A 152 -7.68 10.72 -8.50
N THR A 153 -8.16 10.61 -9.74
CA THR A 153 -8.12 9.39 -10.54
C THR A 153 -6.68 9.05 -10.96
N ILE A 154 -5.91 10.04 -11.42
CA ILE A 154 -4.48 9.87 -11.73
C ILE A 154 -3.71 9.44 -10.48
N PHE A 155 -3.95 10.12 -9.36
CA PHE A 155 -3.32 9.76 -8.08
C PHE A 155 -3.65 8.32 -7.66
N LEU A 156 -4.93 7.94 -7.67
CA LEU A 156 -5.36 6.58 -7.31
C LEU A 156 -4.77 5.52 -8.27
N THR A 157 -4.60 5.85 -9.55
CA THR A 157 -3.94 4.98 -10.53
C THR A 157 -2.47 4.74 -10.17
N ILE A 158 -1.73 5.79 -9.81
CA ILE A 158 -0.32 5.69 -9.38
C ILE A 158 -0.20 4.84 -8.11
N VAL A 159 -1.08 5.08 -7.12
CA VAL A 159 -1.13 4.28 -5.89
C VAL A 159 -1.47 2.81 -6.17
N THR A 160 -2.43 2.54 -7.05
CA THR A 160 -2.82 1.18 -7.46
C THR A 160 -1.65 0.47 -8.17
N MET A 161 -0.97 1.14 -9.09
CA MET A 161 0.21 0.60 -9.79
C MET A 161 1.37 0.33 -8.84
N SER A 162 1.59 1.22 -7.87
CA SER A 162 2.62 1.04 -6.85
C SER A 162 2.30 -0.15 -5.94
N GLY A 163 1.02 -0.30 -5.56
CA GLY A 163 0.53 -1.48 -4.85
C GLY A 163 0.74 -2.77 -5.63
N PHE A 164 0.44 -2.78 -6.93
CA PHE A 164 0.67 -3.92 -7.81
C PHE A 164 2.14 -4.35 -7.81
N MET A 165 3.05 -3.42 -8.07
CA MET A 165 4.49 -3.68 -8.09
C MET A 165 5.00 -4.18 -6.74
N PHE A 166 4.50 -3.61 -5.65
CA PHE A 166 4.84 -4.02 -4.29
C PHE A 166 4.38 -5.46 -3.98
N MET A 167 3.19 -5.84 -4.45
CA MET A 167 2.61 -7.16 -4.22
C MET A 167 3.36 -8.26 -4.97
N ILE A 168 3.79 -7.99 -6.21
CA ILE A 168 4.66 -8.89 -6.98
C ILE A 168 6.04 -9.04 -6.30
N ALA A 169 6.62 -7.94 -5.82
CA ALA A 169 7.97 -7.95 -5.26
C ALA A 169 8.06 -8.61 -3.87
N THR A 170 7.03 -8.49 -3.05
CA THR A 170 7.12 -8.81 -1.62
C THR A 170 6.45 -10.14 -1.23
N SER A 171 5.71 -10.80 -2.14
CA SER A 171 5.03 -12.08 -1.91
C SER A 171 4.40 -12.19 -0.52
N LEU A 172 3.41 -11.34 -0.24
CA LEU A 172 2.72 -11.29 1.05
C LEU A 172 1.69 -12.44 1.16
N GLY A 173 1.54 -13.03 2.34
CA GLY A 173 0.50 -14.05 2.58
C GLY A 173 -0.94 -13.51 2.54
N ALA A 174 -1.12 -12.19 2.64
CA ALA A 174 -2.42 -11.51 2.71
C ALA A 174 -2.76 -10.67 1.46
N VAL A 175 -2.17 -11.01 0.31
CA VAL A 175 -2.30 -10.25 -0.95
C VAL A 175 -3.76 -10.09 -1.40
N HIS A 176 -4.62 -11.08 -1.17
CA HIS A 176 -6.03 -11.02 -1.52
C HIS A 176 -6.77 -9.86 -0.83
N PHE A 177 -6.44 -9.54 0.43
CA PHE A 177 -7.04 -8.42 1.15
C PHE A 177 -6.52 -7.06 0.67
N ALA A 178 -5.23 -6.98 0.34
CA ALA A 178 -4.65 -5.76 -0.22
C ALA A 178 -5.23 -5.47 -1.63
N THR A 179 -5.47 -6.49 -2.45
CA THR A 179 -6.14 -6.32 -3.75
C THR A 179 -7.57 -5.82 -3.57
N LEU A 180 -8.33 -6.42 -2.64
CA LEU A 180 -9.69 -5.99 -2.32
C LEU A 180 -9.76 -4.52 -1.90
N LEU A 181 -8.78 -4.04 -1.13
CA LEU A 181 -8.71 -2.64 -0.71
C LEU A 181 -8.70 -1.68 -1.91
N PHE A 182 -7.99 -2.02 -2.99
CA PHE A 182 -8.00 -1.19 -4.20
C PHE A 182 -9.37 -1.17 -4.89
N TYR A 183 -10.10 -2.28 -4.94
CA TYR A 183 -11.48 -2.29 -5.46
C TYR A 183 -12.38 -1.32 -4.68
N ILE A 184 -12.26 -1.33 -3.36
CA ILE A 184 -13.02 -0.43 -2.49
C ILE A 184 -12.61 1.02 -2.73
N LEU A 185 -11.31 1.33 -2.84
CA LEU A 185 -10.85 2.70 -3.11
C LEU A 185 -11.38 3.24 -4.45
N TRP A 186 -11.33 2.42 -5.51
CA TRP A 186 -11.89 2.78 -6.82
C TRP A 186 -13.40 3.00 -6.74
N TRP A 187 -14.10 2.16 -6.01
CA TRP A 187 -15.53 2.34 -5.76
C TRP A 187 -15.84 3.64 -4.99
N VAL A 188 -15.12 3.93 -3.89
CA VAL A 188 -15.32 5.14 -3.09
C VAL A 188 -15.09 6.39 -3.94
N LEU A 189 -13.99 6.41 -4.72
CA LEU A 189 -13.64 7.56 -5.55
C LEU A 189 -14.76 7.87 -6.55
N ILE A 190 -15.18 6.87 -7.34
CA ILE A 190 -16.23 7.04 -8.36
C ILE A 190 -17.57 7.37 -7.71
N SER A 191 -17.95 6.67 -6.64
CA SER A 191 -19.23 6.91 -5.95
C SER A 191 -19.31 8.31 -5.33
N SER A 192 -18.18 8.84 -4.85
CA SER A 192 -18.11 10.19 -4.29
C SER A 192 -18.29 11.28 -5.33
N GLU A 193 -17.73 11.12 -6.54
CA GLU A 193 -17.86 12.10 -7.61
C GLU A 193 -19.29 12.18 -8.13
N PHE A 194 -19.92 11.03 -8.33
CA PHE A 194 -21.27 10.92 -8.90
C PHE A 194 -22.38 10.91 -7.84
N LYS A 195 -22.05 11.12 -6.55
CA LYS A 195 -22.98 11.12 -5.40
C LYS A 195 -23.87 9.86 -5.34
N LEU A 196 -23.29 8.70 -5.64
CA LEU A 196 -24.00 7.43 -5.78
C LEU A 196 -24.24 6.69 -4.46
N PHE A 197 -23.82 7.23 -3.31
CA PHE A 197 -23.97 6.57 -2.00
C PHE A 197 -25.43 6.31 -1.59
N ASN A 198 -26.38 7.05 -2.14
CA ASN A 198 -27.81 6.85 -1.89
C ASN A 198 -28.45 5.81 -2.83
N ASN A 199 -27.72 5.33 -3.85
CA ASN A 199 -28.21 4.37 -4.82
C ASN A 199 -27.87 2.94 -4.38
N THR A 200 -28.88 2.09 -4.23
CA THR A 200 -28.71 0.67 -3.86
C THR A 200 -27.86 -0.10 -4.88
N ALA A 201 -27.94 0.25 -6.17
CA ALA A 201 -27.14 -0.39 -7.22
C ALA A 201 -25.64 -0.14 -7.03
N ALA A 202 -25.24 1.04 -6.54
CA ALA A 202 -23.84 1.35 -6.25
C ALA A 202 -23.28 0.46 -5.14
N TRP A 203 -24.08 0.18 -4.10
CA TRP A 203 -23.71 -0.75 -3.03
C TRP A 203 -23.62 -2.20 -3.49
N ALA A 204 -24.49 -2.61 -4.43
CA ALA A 204 -24.36 -3.93 -5.05
C ALA A 204 -23.03 -4.08 -5.81
N MET A 205 -22.58 -3.01 -6.48
CA MET A 205 -21.34 -3.02 -7.26
C MET A 205 -20.07 -3.16 -6.39
N VAL A 206 -20.06 -2.70 -5.14
CA VAL A 206 -18.93 -2.95 -4.19
C VAL A 206 -19.05 -4.29 -3.48
N PHE A 207 -20.28 -4.77 -3.25
CA PHE A 207 -20.51 -6.07 -2.62
C PHE A 207 -19.96 -7.24 -3.45
N VAL A 208 -20.05 -7.12 -4.78
CA VAL A 208 -19.54 -8.13 -5.72
C VAL A 208 -18.02 -8.36 -5.54
N PRO A 209 -17.14 -7.35 -5.59
CA PRO A 209 -15.72 -7.52 -5.27
C PRO A 209 -15.45 -8.06 -3.85
N ILE A 210 -16.21 -7.63 -2.84
CA ILE A 210 -16.02 -8.07 -1.45
C ILE A 210 -16.16 -9.59 -1.33
N LEU A 211 -17.09 -10.20 -2.08
CA LEU A 211 -17.26 -11.64 -2.12
C LEU A 211 -16.30 -12.31 -3.10
N LEU A 212 -16.23 -11.81 -4.34
CA LEU A 212 -15.53 -12.51 -5.43
C LEU A 212 -14.01 -12.41 -5.33
N VAL A 213 -13.46 -11.31 -4.81
CA VAL A 213 -12.00 -11.14 -4.75
C VAL A 213 -11.36 -12.15 -3.79
N PRO A 214 -11.77 -12.28 -2.52
CA PRO A 214 -11.16 -13.27 -1.62
C PRO A 214 -11.39 -14.71 -2.08
N VAL A 215 -12.61 -15.05 -2.49
CA VAL A 215 -12.96 -16.41 -2.91
C VAL A 215 -12.28 -16.79 -4.23
N GLY A 216 -12.31 -15.91 -5.22
CA GLY A 216 -11.67 -16.14 -6.51
C GLY A 216 -10.16 -16.24 -6.37
N PHE A 217 -9.55 -15.44 -5.48
CA PHE A 217 -8.12 -15.51 -5.22
C PHE A 217 -7.73 -16.85 -4.60
N MET A 218 -8.46 -17.32 -3.57
CA MET A 218 -8.23 -18.63 -2.95
C MET A 218 -8.36 -19.79 -3.94
N ILE A 219 -9.36 -19.73 -4.83
CA ILE A 219 -9.57 -20.78 -5.84
C ILE A 219 -8.44 -20.75 -6.87
N LEU A 220 -8.12 -19.57 -7.41
CA LEU A 220 -7.15 -19.45 -8.51
C LEU A 220 -5.70 -19.67 -8.05
N ASP A 221 -5.36 -19.34 -6.81
CA ASP A 221 -4.06 -19.64 -6.20
C ASP A 221 -3.80 -21.15 -6.07
N ALA A 222 -4.85 -21.98 -6.07
CA ALA A 222 -4.70 -23.44 -6.12
C ALA A 222 -4.31 -23.98 -7.51
N PHE A 223 -4.49 -23.20 -8.58
CA PHE A 223 -4.27 -23.64 -9.96
C PHE A 223 -3.19 -22.86 -10.71
N LEU A 224 -2.88 -21.63 -10.28
CA LEU A 224 -1.97 -20.70 -10.95
C LEU A 224 -0.90 -20.21 -9.98
N GLU A 225 0.25 -19.80 -10.52
CA GLU A 225 1.28 -19.13 -9.72
C GLU A 225 0.74 -17.81 -9.14
N ILE A 226 1.10 -17.53 -7.88
CA ILE A 226 0.65 -16.35 -7.12
C ILE A 226 0.80 -15.03 -7.92
N ASN A 227 1.90 -14.85 -8.65
CA ASN A 227 2.13 -13.64 -9.44
C ASN A 227 1.15 -13.50 -10.61
N ASN A 228 0.77 -14.61 -11.24
CA ASN A 228 -0.21 -14.63 -12.33
C ASN A 228 -1.61 -14.34 -11.79
N VAL A 229 -1.94 -14.85 -10.60
CA VAL A 229 -3.20 -14.54 -9.91
C VAL A 229 -3.27 -13.05 -9.59
N ILE A 230 -2.19 -12.46 -9.05
CA ILE A 230 -2.11 -11.02 -8.76
C ILE A 230 -2.35 -10.20 -10.04
N ALA A 231 -1.62 -10.51 -11.12
CA ALA A 231 -1.77 -9.80 -12.39
C ALA A 231 -3.20 -9.89 -12.94
N LEU A 232 -3.83 -11.05 -12.87
CA LEU A 232 -5.21 -11.25 -13.30
C LEU A 232 -6.18 -10.37 -12.49
N PHE A 233 -6.07 -10.36 -11.16
CA PHE A 233 -6.95 -9.56 -10.33
C PHE A 233 -6.78 -8.05 -10.50
N TYR A 234 -5.56 -7.59 -10.83
CA TYR A 234 -5.32 -6.19 -11.19
C TYR A 234 -5.85 -5.83 -12.59
N ALA A 235 -5.81 -6.75 -13.55
CA ALA A 235 -6.47 -6.56 -14.84
C ALA A 235 -8.00 -6.47 -14.68
N ILE A 236 -8.58 -7.34 -13.84
CA ILE A 236 -10.01 -7.29 -13.49
C ILE A 236 -10.33 -5.99 -12.74
N LEU A 237 -9.43 -5.46 -11.91
CA LEU A 237 -9.62 -4.20 -11.20
C LEU A 237 -9.73 -3.03 -12.17
N ALA A 238 -8.83 -2.97 -13.17
CA ALA A 238 -8.87 -1.95 -14.21
C ALA A 238 -10.19 -2.02 -15.01
N LEU A 239 -10.62 -3.24 -15.36
CA LEU A 239 -11.89 -3.48 -16.03
C LEU A 239 -13.08 -3.05 -15.15
N TYR A 240 -13.06 -3.41 -13.86
CA TYR A 240 -14.08 -3.01 -12.89
C TYR A 240 -14.19 -1.50 -12.75
N ALA A 241 -13.07 -0.80 -12.58
CA ALA A 241 -13.04 0.66 -12.47
C ALA A 241 -13.62 1.33 -13.72
N PHE A 242 -13.26 0.82 -14.90
CA PHE A 242 -13.77 1.30 -16.18
C PHE A 242 -15.28 1.08 -16.35
N LEU A 243 -15.77 -0.12 -16.04
CA LEU A 243 -17.20 -0.47 -16.13
C LEU A 243 -18.02 0.32 -15.11
N TYR A 244 -17.53 0.42 -13.87
CA TYR A 244 -18.22 1.16 -12.82
C TYR A 244 -18.27 2.66 -13.12
N PHE A 245 -17.18 3.23 -13.65
CA PHE A 245 -17.17 4.62 -14.13
C PHE A 245 -18.18 4.82 -15.27
N SER A 246 -18.20 3.92 -16.25
CA SER A 246 -19.12 4.02 -17.39
C SER A 246 -20.59 3.96 -16.96
N TRP A 247 -20.89 3.05 -16.02
CA TRP A 247 -22.22 2.95 -15.41
C TRP A 247 -22.58 4.20 -14.60
N ALA A 248 -21.66 4.70 -13.77
CA ALA A 248 -21.87 5.92 -12.97
C ALA A 248 -22.16 7.16 -13.83
N VAL A 249 -21.46 7.30 -14.96
CA VAL A 249 -21.71 8.37 -15.93
C VAL A 249 -23.08 8.19 -16.60
N TYR A 250 -23.43 6.97 -17.01
CA TYR A 250 -24.73 6.67 -17.61
C TYR A 250 -25.89 6.97 -16.65
N GLU A 251 -25.81 6.54 -15.40
CA GLU A 251 -26.86 6.72 -14.40
C GLU A 251 -27.07 8.20 -14.04
N THR A 252 -25.99 8.98 -13.99
CA THR A 252 -26.09 10.40 -13.61
C THR A 252 -26.44 11.33 -14.78
N LYS A 253 -26.12 10.95 -16.03
CA LYS A 253 -26.22 11.86 -17.18
C LYS A 253 -27.00 11.32 -18.37
N GLY A 254 -27.45 10.07 -18.34
CA GLY A 254 -28.20 9.43 -19.42
C GLY A 254 -27.41 9.30 -20.74
N THR A 255 -26.10 9.54 -20.73
CA THR A 255 -25.22 9.46 -21.90
C THR A 255 -23.99 8.62 -21.55
N LEU A 256 -23.54 7.78 -22.47
CA LEU A 256 -22.28 7.05 -22.30
C LEU A 256 -21.11 8.04 -22.36
N PRO A 257 -20.04 7.85 -21.56
CA PRO A 257 -18.85 8.72 -21.58
C PRO A 257 -18.19 8.77 -22.97
N PHE A 258 -18.42 7.75 -23.79
CA PHE A 258 -18.03 7.70 -25.19
C PHE A 258 -19.28 7.86 -26.06
N SER A 259 -19.58 9.10 -26.47
CA SER A 259 -20.50 9.30 -27.60
C SER A 259 -19.75 8.92 -28.88
N LEU A 260 -19.92 7.66 -29.32
CA LEU A 260 -19.57 7.29 -30.68
C LEU A 260 -20.60 7.95 -31.61
N ASP A 261 -20.39 9.22 -31.95
CA ASP A 261 -21.16 9.94 -32.98
C ASP A 261 -20.75 9.43 -34.37
N LEU A 262 -20.98 8.13 -34.61
CA LEU A 262 -20.72 7.44 -35.88
C LEU A 262 -21.58 8.04 -37.02
N GLY A 263 -22.71 8.67 -36.69
CA GLY A 263 -23.59 9.34 -37.66
C GLY A 263 -22.98 10.60 -38.27
N LYS A 264 -22.14 11.34 -37.52
CA LYS A 264 -21.47 12.54 -38.03
C LYS A 264 -20.40 12.25 -39.07
N TYR A 265 -19.68 11.14 -38.90
CA TYR A 265 -18.63 10.72 -39.83
C TYR A 265 -19.18 10.18 -41.16
N ILE A 266 -20.37 9.56 -41.16
CA ILE A 266 -21.01 9.07 -42.39
C ILE A 266 -21.51 10.24 -43.26
N LYS A 267 -21.98 11.35 -42.66
CA LYS A 267 -22.44 12.53 -43.40
C LYS A 267 -21.33 13.36 -44.06
N ILE A 268 -20.11 13.34 -43.50
CA ILE A 268 -18.96 14.06 -44.07
C ILE A 268 -18.41 13.35 -45.32
N LYS A 269 -18.61 12.03 -45.43
CA LYS A 269 -18.13 11.24 -46.59
C LYS A 269 -19.10 11.20 -47.77
N LEU A 270 -20.29 11.79 -47.63
CA LEU A 270 -21.38 11.76 -48.62
C LEU A 270 -21.74 13.16 -49.16
N ARG A 271 -20.87 14.17 -48.94
CA ARG A 271 -20.99 15.51 -49.53
C ARG A 271 -19.77 15.86 -50.35
#